data_AF-A0A9E3K1H7-F1
#
_entry.id   AF-A0A9E3K1H7-F1
#
_cell.length_a   1.000
_cell.length_b   1.000
_cell.length_c   1.000
_cell.angle_alpha   90.00
_cell.angle_beta   90.00
_cell.angle_gamma   90.00
#
_symmetry.space_group_name_H-M   'P 1'
#
loop_
_entity.id
_entity.type
_entity.pdbx_description
1 polymer ?
#
loop_
_entity_poly.entity_id
_entity_poly.type
_entity_poly.pdbx_seq_one_letter_code
_entity_poly.pdbx_strand_id
1 'polypeptide(L)'
;MKPTFQRIVVVGGGAAGWMTATALATALKGGTTIELVESEEIGIVGVGEATFPSIRNFHRLLGIDEAEFLRATNGSYKLGIQF
;
A
#
# COMPACT_ATOMS: atom_id res chain seq x y z
N MET A 1 11.66 23.69 5.65
CA MET A 1 12.85 22.94 5.19
C MET A 1 12.62 22.54 3.74
N LYS A 2 13.56 22.78 2.81
CA LYS A 2 13.39 22.28 1.43
C LYS A 2 13.52 20.75 1.45
N PRO A 3 12.63 20.00 0.79
CA PRO A 3 12.71 18.55 0.77
C PRO A 3 13.91 18.09 -0.06
N THR A 4 14.59 17.05 0.42
CA THR A 4 15.77 16.45 -0.23
C THR A 4 15.46 15.97 -1.64
N PHE A 5 14.24 15.47 -1.86
CA PHE A 5 13.74 15.08 -3.17
C PHE A 5 12.47 15.87 -3.50
N GLN A 6 12.44 16.51 -4.66
CA GLN A 6 11.26 17.26 -5.11
C GLN A 6 10.20 16.34 -5.72
N ARG A 7 10.63 15.25 -6.39
CA ARG A 7 9.73 14.30 -7.05
C ARG A 7 10.28 12.87 -6.93
N ILE A 8 9.40 11.92 -6.62
CA ILE A 8 9.67 10.49 -6.61
C ILE A 8 8.63 9.81 -7.51
N VAL A 9 9.09 8.95 -8.41
CA VAL A 9 8.22 8.18 -9.33
C VAL A 9 8.29 6.71 -8.96
N VAL A 10 7.13 6.11 -8.71
CA VAL A 10 6.94 4.67 -8.52
C VAL A 10 6.48 4.10 -9.85
N VAL A 11 7.32 3.26 -10.49
CA VAL A 11 7.00 2.62 -11.77
C VAL A 11 6.51 1.21 -11.50
N GLY A 12 5.24 0.97 -11.80
CA GLY A 12 4.53 -0.28 -11.52
C GLY A 12 3.45 -0.07 -10.46
N GLY A 13 2.25 -0.59 -10.76
CA GLY A 13 1.10 -0.58 -9.87
C GLY A 13 1.04 -1.80 -8.94
N GLY A 14 -0.17 -2.35 -8.79
CA GLY A 14 -0.43 -3.48 -7.92
C GLY A 14 -0.14 -3.19 -6.44
N ALA A 15 -0.08 -4.23 -5.61
CA ALA A 15 0.13 -4.07 -4.17
C ALA A 15 1.45 -3.35 -3.85
N ALA A 16 2.56 -3.76 -4.48
CA ALA A 16 3.87 -3.16 -4.23
C ALA A 16 3.93 -1.66 -4.56
N GLY A 17 3.42 -1.27 -5.73
CA GLY A 17 3.40 0.12 -6.19
C GLY A 17 2.56 1.01 -5.28
N TRP A 18 1.30 0.63 -5.08
CA TRP A 18 0.35 1.41 -4.29
C TRP A 18 0.73 1.49 -2.80
N MET A 19 1.23 0.40 -2.20
CA MET A 19 1.74 0.45 -0.83
C MET A 19 2.94 1.38 -0.69
N THR A 20 3.88 1.34 -1.64
CA THR A 20 5.06 2.20 -1.64
C THR A 20 4.69 3.68 -1.79
N ALA A 21 3.88 4.02 -2.80
CA ALA A 21 3.47 5.40 -3.06
C ALA A 21 2.71 5.99 -1.86
N THR A 22 1.79 5.23 -1.27
CA THR A 22 0.98 5.69 -0.12
C THR A 22 1.82 5.89 1.13
N ALA A 23 2.78 4.99 1.40
CA ALA A 23 3.70 5.12 2.52
C ALA A 23 4.60 6.36 2.37
N LEU A 24 5.16 6.59 1.17
CA LEU A 24 6.01 7.76 0.89
C LEU A 24 5.21 9.06 1.01
N ALA A 25 4.01 9.12 0.43
CA ALA A 25 3.13 10.28 0.53
C ALA A 25 2.79 10.61 2.00
N THR A 26 2.55 9.58 2.81
CA THR A 26 2.23 9.73 4.23
C THR A 26 3.42 10.12 5.09
N ALA A 27 4.62 9.60 4.80
CA ALA A 27 5.82 9.87 5.59
C ALA A 27 6.45 11.24 5.26
N LEU A 28 6.41 11.66 4.00
CA LEU A 28 7.11 12.87 3.54
C LEU A 28 6.28 14.15 3.67
N LYS A 29 4.98 14.06 3.98
CA LYS A 29 4.03 15.14 4.30
C LYS A 29 4.43 16.53 3.79
N GLY A 30 4.17 16.78 2.52
CA GLY A 30 4.30 18.10 1.89
C GLY A 30 5.72 18.39 1.41
N GLY A 31 5.82 18.80 0.14
CA GLY A 31 7.06 19.25 -0.48
C GLY A 31 7.73 18.23 -1.42
N THR A 32 7.42 16.94 -1.30
CA THR A 32 7.80 15.94 -2.31
C THR A 32 6.58 15.48 -3.07
N THR A 33 6.60 15.61 -4.39
CA THR A 33 5.58 15.04 -5.28
C THR A 33 5.82 13.53 -5.42
N ILE A 34 4.80 12.74 -5.11
CA ILE A 34 4.81 11.28 -5.34
C ILE A 34 3.92 11.00 -6.55
N GLU A 35 4.47 10.30 -7.54
CA GLU A 35 3.77 9.93 -8.76
C GLU A 35 3.90 8.42 -8.97
N LEU A 36 2.79 7.77 -9.32
CA LEU A 36 2.76 6.35 -9.66
C LEU A 36 2.38 6.22 -11.13
N VAL A 37 3.16 5.42 -11.86
CA VAL A 37 2.90 5.08 -13.26
C VAL A 37 2.61 3.59 -13.32
N GLU A 38 1.38 3.22 -13.67
CA GLU A 38 0.96 1.84 -13.88
C GLU A 38 0.44 1.61 -15.31
N SER A 39 0.57 0.37 -15.79
CA SER A 39 0.03 -0.04 -17.08
C SER A 39 -1.36 -0.63 -16.88
N GLU A 40 -2.32 -0.20 -17.70
CA GLU A 40 -3.65 -0.78 -17.75
C GLU A 40 -3.69 -2.11 -18.53
N GLU A 41 -2.62 -2.46 -19.24
CA GLU A 41 -2.58 -3.63 -20.13
C GLU A 41 -2.49 -4.97 -19.38
N ILE A 42 -1.98 -4.96 -18.15
CA ILE A 42 -1.78 -6.16 -17.34
C ILE A 42 -2.77 -6.13 -16.16
N GLY A 43 -3.88 -6.84 -16.33
CA GLY A 43 -4.89 -7.01 -15.27
C GLY A 43 -4.39 -7.87 -14.11
N ILE A 44 -5.14 -7.82 -13.00
CA ILE A 44 -4.89 -8.70 -11.84
C ILE A 44 -5.35 -10.12 -12.14
N VAL A 45 -4.64 -11.11 -11.60
CA VAL A 45 -5.06 -12.52 -11.63
C VAL A 45 -6.20 -12.79 -10.64
N GLY A 46 -6.31 -11.99 -9.57
CA GLY A 46 -7.36 -12.14 -8.55
C GLY A 46 -7.10 -13.26 -7.54
N VAL A 47 -5.84 -13.49 -7.17
CA VAL A 47 -5.48 -14.46 -6.12
C VAL A 47 -5.69 -13.88 -4.73
N GLY A 48 -6.13 -14.71 -3.79
CA GLY A 48 -6.18 -14.36 -2.37
C GLY A 48 -4.77 -14.34 -1.78
N GLU A 49 -4.39 -13.23 -1.16
CA GLU A 49 -3.07 -13.05 -0.54
C GLU A 49 -3.16 -13.03 0.99
N ALA A 50 -2.28 -13.78 1.63
CA ALA A 50 -2.18 -13.84 3.08
C ALA A 50 -1.08 -12.90 3.58
N THR A 51 -1.31 -12.18 4.68
CA THR A 51 -0.34 -11.24 5.27
C THR A 51 0.28 -11.76 6.56
N PHE A 52 1.14 -10.95 7.17
CA PHE A 52 1.66 -11.10 8.53
C PHE A 52 1.04 -10.03 9.46
N PRO A 53 1.11 -10.19 10.80
CA PRO A 53 0.60 -9.18 11.74
C PRO A 53 1.15 -7.76 11.56
N SER A 54 2.31 -7.62 10.90
CA SER A 54 2.91 -6.33 10.55
C SER A 54 2.03 -5.43 9.68
N ILE A 55 1.06 -5.99 8.94
CA ILE A 55 0.11 -5.20 8.13
C ILE A 55 -0.67 -4.18 8.98
N ARG A 56 -0.91 -4.49 10.25
CA ARG A 56 -1.61 -3.60 11.19
C ARG A 56 -0.82 -2.33 11.49
N ASN A 57 0.51 -2.42 11.49
CA ASN A 57 1.38 -1.25 11.64
C ASN A 57 1.33 -0.37 10.39
N PHE A 58 1.22 -0.98 9.21
CA PHE A 58 1.05 -0.26 7.95
C PHE A 58 -0.27 0.51 7.93
N HIS A 59 -1.39 -0.13 8.29
CA HIS A 59 -2.68 0.56 8.40
C HIS A 59 -2.63 1.73 9.39
N ARG A 60 -2.01 1.54 10.57
CA ARG A 60 -1.85 2.59 11.56
C ARG A 60 -1.03 3.78 11.05
N LEU A 61 0.06 3.50 10.32
CA LEU A 61 0.88 4.55 9.70
C LEU A 61 0.03 5.40 8.75
N LEU A 62 -0.82 4.76 7.95
CA LEU A 62 -1.64 5.39 6.93
C LEU A 62 -2.97 5.97 7.46
N GLY A 63 -3.35 5.67 8.70
CA GLY A 63 -4.65 6.04 9.26
C GLY A 63 -5.82 5.25 8.66
N ILE A 64 -5.56 4.03 8.16
CA ILE A 64 -6.58 3.15 7.59
C ILE A 64 -7.29 2.38 8.72
N ASP A 65 -8.62 2.40 8.73
CA ASP A 65 -9.40 1.56 9.63
C ASP A 65 -9.34 0.09 9.18
N GLU A 66 -9.01 -0.80 10.11
CA GLU A 66 -8.81 -2.23 9.82
C GLU A 66 -10.13 -2.91 9.39
N ALA A 67 -11.26 -2.52 9.98
CA ALA A 67 -12.54 -3.12 9.63
C ALA A 67 -13.04 -2.62 8.27
N GLU A 68 -12.83 -1.35 7.93
CA GLU A 68 -13.09 -0.80 6.60
C GLU A 68 -12.24 -1.49 5.53
N PHE A 69 -10.94 -1.64 5.78
CA PHE A 69 -10.03 -2.33 4.87
C PHE A 69 -10.47 -3.77 4.57
N LEU A 70 -10.83 -4.55 5.60
CA LEU A 70 -11.30 -5.92 5.42
C LEU A 70 -12.59 -5.98 4.58
N ARG A 71 -13.54 -5.05 4.79
CA ARG A 71 -14.77 -4.99 3.98
C ARG A 71 -14.48 -4.64 2.53
N ALA A 72 -13.61 -3.66 2.29
CA ALA A 72 -13.25 -3.22 0.94
C ALA A 72 -12.49 -4.28 0.12
N THR A 73 -11.78 -5.18 0.80
CA THR A 73 -10.92 -6.19 0.16
C THR A 73 -11.49 -7.61 0.19
N ASN A 74 -12.70 -7.81 0.72
CA ASN A 74 -13.26 -9.13 1.01
C ASN A 74 -12.30 -9.99 1.87
N GLY A 75 -11.63 -9.35 2.83
CA GLY A 75 -10.62 -9.96 3.67
C GLY A 75 -11.19 -10.77 4.84
N SER A 76 -10.37 -11.67 5.36
CA SER A 76 -10.66 -12.45 6.59
C SER A 76 -9.44 -12.48 7.52
N TYR A 77 -9.62 -13.00 8.73
CA TYR A 77 -8.53 -13.11 9.70
C TYR A 77 -7.70 -14.37 9.50
N LYS A 78 -6.38 -14.19 9.42
CA LYS A 78 -5.39 -15.28 9.44
C LYS A 78 -4.84 -15.48 10.85
N LEU A 79 -5.04 -16.66 11.42
CA LEU A 79 -4.51 -17.04 12.75
C LEU A 79 -3.16 -17.76 12.68
N GLY A 80 -2.78 -18.29 11.52
CA GLY A 80 -1.54 -19.03 11.35
C GLY A 80 -1.48 -19.72 9.99
N ILE A 81 -0.54 -20.65 9.84
CA ILE A 81 -0.45 -21.58 8.72
C ILE A 81 -0.56 -22.99 9.32
N GLN A 82 -1.49 -23.78 8.80
CA GLN A 82 -1.54 -25.21 9.07
C GLN A 82 -0.77 -25.92 7.96
N PHE A 83 0.23 -26.70 8.35
CA PHE A 83 1.04 -27.53 7.46
C PHE A 83 0.51 -28.96 7.46
#